data_AF-A0A916VXP6-F1
#
_entry.id   AF-A0A916VXP6-F1
#
_cell.length_a   1.000
_cell.length_b   1.000
_cell.length_c   1.000
_cell.angle_alpha   90.00
_cell.angle_beta   90.00
_cell.angle_gamma   90.00
#
_symmetry.space_group_name_H-M   'P 1'
#
loop_
_entity.id
_entity.type
_entity.pdbx_description
1 polymer ?
#
loop_
_entity_poly.entity_id
_entity_poly.type
_entity_poly.pdbx_seq_one_letter_code
_entity_poly.pdbx_strand_id
1 'polypeptide(L)'
;MQKFISLFSLIALLQLPIIVQAQEEIVDPIERVVAAGLMTKDAAGKFNPNEIISRAELASILVNTFDLEKRAFSQKPNVELKDVSANYWAYNDIQIVLKMA
;
A
#
# COMPACT_ATOMS: atom_id res chain seq x y z
N MET A 1 60.80 -11.14 20.20
CA MET A 1 60.31 -9.77 20.50
C MET A 1 59.11 -9.53 19.59
N GLN A 2 57.91 -10.00 19.94
CA GLN A 2 56.99 -9.41 20.92
C GLN A 2 56.63 -7.94 20.60
N LYS A 3 55.35 -7.80 20.23
CA LYS A 3 54.43 -6.72 20.64
C LYS A 3 54.57 -5.36 19.94
N PHE A 4 54.19 -5.28 18.66
CA PHE A 4 53.71 -4.01 18.08
C PHE A 4 52.39 -4.11 17.28
N ILE A 5 51.73 -5.27 17.30
CA ILE A 5 50.36 -5.41 16.73
C ILE A 5 49.28 -4.91 17.74
N SER A 6 49.67 -4.57 18.98
CA SER A 6 48.71 -4.40 20.07
C SER A 6 48.07 -3.02 20.19
N LEU A 7 48.61 -1.95 19.61
CA LEU A 7 48.07 -0.59 19.83
C LEU A 7 47.15 -0.07 18.72
N PHE A 8 47.30 -0.54 17.47
CA PHE A 8 46.39 -0.15 16.38
C PHE A 8 45.02 -0.84 16.51
N SER A 9 44.96 -1.97 17.21
CA SER A 9 43.71 -2.66 17.58
C SER A 9 42.88 -1.88 18.61
N LEU A 10 43.50 -1.00 19.41
CA LEU A 10 42.81 -0.30 20.50
C LEU A 10 42.10 0.99 20.04
N ILE A 11 42.55 1.61 18.95
CA ILE A 11 41.87 2.78 18.36
C ILE A 11 40.60 2.35 17.60
N ALA A 12 40.56 1.11 17.09
CA ALA A 12 39.39 0.55 16.41
C ALA A 12 38.18 0.29 17.34
N LEU A 13 38.39 0.28 18.67
CA LEU A 13 37.34 0.03 19.68
C LEU A 13 36.66 1.30 20.21
N LEU A 14 37.13 2.49 19.83
CA LEU A 14 36.56 3.78 20.26
C LEU A 14 35.47 4.32 19.33
N GLN A 15 35.24 3.67 18.18
CA GLN A 15 34.05 3.89 17.37
C GLN A 15 32.92 3.01 17.91
N LEU A 16 32.39 3.47 19.06
CA LEU A 16 31.16 3.08 19.73
C LEU A 16 30.03 2.76 18.73
N PRO A 17 29.05 1.90 19.12
CA PRO A 17 28.18 1.24 18.17
C PRO A 17 27.61 2.29 17.24
N ILE A 18 27.72 2.05 15.93
CA ILE A 18 26.76 2.68 15.02
C ILE A 18 25.43 2.19 15.58
N ILE A 19 24.78 3.04 16.38
CA ILE A 19 23.34 2.97 16.53
C ILE A 19 22.95 3.02 15.08
N VAL A 20 22.53 1.88 14.54
CA VAL A 20 21.77 1.86 13.31
C VAL A 20 20.53 2.64 13.70
N GLN A 21 20.62 3.97 13.63
CA GLN A 21 19.49 4.85 13.52
C GLN A 21 18.89 4.37 12.22
N ALA A 22 17.90 3.48 12.34
CA ALA A 22 16.96 3.25 11.28
C ALA A 22 16.44 4.66 10.95
N GLN A 23 17.04 5.26 9.93
CA GLN A 23 16.57 6.50 9.38
C GLN A 23 15.28 6.05 8.72
N GLU A 24 14.18 6.13 9.47
CA GLU A 24 12.85 5.84 8.98
C GLU A 24 12.68 6.81 7.81
N GLU A 25 12.86 6.29 6.59
CA GLU A 25 12.57 7.07 5.41
C GLU A 25 11.10 7.45 5.56
N ILE A 26 10.84 8.74 5.80
CA ILE A 26 9.48 9.25 5.84
C ILE A 26 8.99 9.23 4.40
N VAL A 27 8.60 8.04 3.93
CA VAL A 27 7.95 7.88 2.65
C VAL A 27 6.54 8.39 2.87
N ASP A 28 6.19 9.45 2.14
CA ASP A 28 4.84 10.02 2.12
C ASP A 28 3.82 8.86 2.02
N PRO A 29 2.92 8.68 3.02
CA PRO A 29 1.94 7.61 3.00
C PRO A 29 1.10 7.57 1.72
N ILE A 30 0.85 8.73 1.11
CA ILE A 30 0.16 8.84 -0.18
C ILE A 30 0.98 8.18 -1.28
N GLU A 31 2.27 8.52 -1.37
CA GLU A 31 3.14 7.94 -2.39
C GLU A 31 3.33 6.43 -2.17
N ARG A 32 3.31 5.94 -0.92
CA ARG A 32 3.33 4.50 -0.64
C ARG A 32 2.12 3.77 -1.22
N VAL A 33 0.91 4.26 -0.96
CA VAL A 33 -0.31 3.58 -1.43
C VAL A 33 -0.49 3.71 -2.94
N VAL A 34 -0.03 4.82 -3.53
CA VAL A 34 -0.05 5.02 -4.98
C VAL A 34 0.99 4.12 -5.67
N ALA A 35 2.23 4.08 -5.17
CA ALA A 35 3.28 3.23 -5.72
C ALA A 35 2.95 1.73 -5.59
N ALA A 36 2.24 1.35 -4.52
CA ALA A 36 1.74 -0.01 -4.34
C ALA A 36 0.51 -0.35 -5.20
N GLY A 37 -0.05 0.61 -5.94
CA GLY A 37 -1.25 0.41 -6.77
C GLY A 37 -2.55 0.24 -5.97
N LEU A 38 -2.55 0.59 -4.68
CA LEU A 38 -3.72 0.46 -3.80
C LEU A 38 -4.75 1.57 -4.03
N MET A 39 -4.26 2.76 -4.39
CA MET A 39 -5.05 3.96 -4.68
C MET A 39 -4.47 4.68 -5.90
N THR A 40 -5.29 5.45 -6.61
CA THR A 40 -4.87 6.24 -7.77
C THR A 40 -5.12 7.73 -7.55
N LYS A 41 -4.32 8.57 -8.20
CA LYS A 41 -4.59 10.00 -8.31
C LYS A 41 -5.71 10.23 -9.33
N ASP A 42 -6.41 11.36 -9.24
CA ASP A 42 -7.46 11.73 -10.19
C ASP A 42 -6.89 12.06 -11.59
N ALA A 43 -7.77 12.40 -12.54
CA ALA A 43 -7.38 12.74 -13.90
C ALA A 43 -6.46 13.98 -14.01
N ALA A 44 -6.44 14.85 -12.99
CA ALA A 44 -5.55 16.00 -12.88
C ALA A 44 -4.24 15.67 -12.13
N GLY A 45 -4.04 14.43 -11.70
CA GLY A 45 -2.87 13.99 -10.96
C GLY A 45 -2.90 14.36 -9.46
N LYS A 46 -4.07 14.68 -8.90
CA LYS A 46 -4.23 15.02 -7.47
C LYS A 46 -4.78 13.83 -6.68
N PHE A 47 -4.26 13.61 -5.47
CA PHE A 47 -4.74 12.54 -4.58
C PHE A 47 -6.00 12.92 -3.78
N ASN A 48 -6.24 14.22 -3.57
CA ASN A 48 -7.40 14.73 -2.85
C ASN A 48 -7.57 14.19 -1.40
N PRO A 49 -6.54 14.32 -0.53
CA PRO A 49 -6.53 13.67 0.79
C PRO A 49 -7.62 14.14 1.77
N ASN A 50 -8.24 15.29 1.50
CA ASN A 50 -9.27 15.88 2.36
C ASN A 50 -10.68 15.77 1.77
N GLU A 51 -10.84 15.15 0.60
CA GLU A 51 -12.15 14.93 -0.01
C GLU A 51 -12.85 13.70 0.61
N ILE A 52 -14.17 13.71 0.59
CA ILE A 52 -14.97 12.56 1.03
C ILE A 52 -14.87 11.48 -0.05
N ILE A 53 -14.48 10.28 0.36
CA ILE A 53 -14.44 9.12 -0.52
C ILE A 53 -15.84 8.61 -0.86
N SER A 54 -16.06 8.26 -2.13
CA SER A 54 -17.28 7.59 -2.59
C SER A 54 -17.27 6.09 -2.27
N ARG A 55 -18.44 5.48 -2.23
CA ARG A 55 -18.57 4.01 -2.05
C ARG A 55 -17.88 3.22 -3.17
N ALA A 56 -17.84 3.78 -4.39
CA ALA A 56 -17.18 3.16 -5.55
C ALA A 56 -15.65 3.15 -5.39
N GLU A 57 -15.07 4.28 -4.97
CA GLU A 57 -13.64 4.36 -4.66
C GLU A 57 -13.28 3.44 -3.50
N LEU A 58 -14.09 3.42 -2.42
CA LEU A 58 -13.85 2.49 -1.31
C LEU A 58 -13.87 1.03 -1.76
N ALA A 59 -14.80 0.63 -2.63
CA ALA A 59 -14.83 -0.72 -3.18
C ALA A 59 -13.53 -1.05 -3.94
N SER A 60 -13.06 -0.13 -4.77
CA SER A 60 -11.81 -0.29 -5.54
C SER A 60 -10.60 -0.45 -4.62
N ILE A 61 -10.52 0.35 -3.56
CA ILE A 61 -9.46 0.26 -2.54
C ILE A 61 -9.48 -1.10 -1.85
N LEU A 62 -10.65 -1.61 -1.47
CA LEU A 62 -10.78 -2.91 -0.82
C LEU A 62 -10.35 -4.05 -1.75
N VAL A 63 -10.72 -3.98 -3.03
CA VAL A 63 -10.31 -4.98 -4.04
C VAL A 63 -8.80 -5.02 -4.18
N ASN A 64 -8.16 -3.86 -4.37
CA ASN A 64 -6.71 -3.76 -4.54
C ASN A 64 -5.94 -4.15 -3.27
N THR A 65 -6.41 -3.71 -2.09
CA THR A 65 -5.72 -3.95 -0.81
C THR A 65 -5.70 -5.42 -0.42
N PHE A 66 -6.76 -6.16 -0.75
CA PHE A 66 -6.93 -7.54 -0.30
C PHE A 66 -6.84 -8.57 -1.43
N ASP A 67 -6.45 -8.13 -2.63
CA ASP A 67 -6.39 -8.94 -3.85
C ASP A 67 -7.69 -9.74 -4.06
N LEU A 68 -8.84 -9.08 -3.90
CA LEU A 68 -10.13 -9.77 -3.81
C LEU A 68 -10.53 -10.48 -5.11
N GLU A 69 -10.08 -9.96 -6.25
CA GLU A 69 -10.22 -10.58 -7.58
C GLU A 69 -9.59 -11.98 -7.66
N LYS A 70 -8.55 -12.26 -6.86
CA LYS A 70 -7.82 -13.54 -6.85
C LYS A 70 -8.51 -14.58 -5.96
N ARG A 71 -9.50 -14.17 -5.17
CA ARG A 71 -10.25 -15.05 -4.27
C ARG A 71 -11.38 -15.75 -5.03
N ALA A 72 -11.72 -16.95 -4.59
CA ALA A 72 -12.73 -17.78 -5.24
C ALA A 72 -14.17 -17.30 -4.97
N PHE A 73 -14.54 -16.13 -5.50
CA PHE A 73 -15.92 -15.61 -5.52
C PHE A 73 -16.61 -15.82 -6.87
N SER A 74 -15.91 -16.37 -7.87
CA SER A 74 -16.39 -16.55 -9.25
C SER A 74 -17.67 -17.40 -9.35
N GLN A 75 -17.98 -18.19 -8.32
CA GLN A 75 -19.18 -19.02 -8.26
C GLN A 75 -20.41 -18.28 -7.70
N LYS A 76 -20.24 -17.15 -7.00
CA LYS A 76 -21.36 -16.33 -6.53
C LYS A 76 -21.89 -15.47 -7.71
N PRO A 77 -23.20 -15.50 -7.99
CA PRO A 77 -23.78 -14.65 -9.03
C PRO A 77 -23.62 -13.17 -8.67
N ASN A 78 -23.66 -12.32 -9.69
CA ASN A 78 -23.68 -10.87 -9.51
C ASN A 78 -24.96 -10.44 -8.78
N VAL A 79 -24.85 -9.42 -7.92
CA VAL A 79 -26.00 -8.77 -7.29
C VAL A 79 -26.63 -7.81 -8.28
N GLU A 80 -27.95 -7.74 -8.34
CA GLU A 80 -28.66 -6.78 -9.19
C GLU A 80 -28.45 -5.35 -8.65
N LEU A 81 -27.92 -4.46 -9.49
CA LEU A 81 -27.70 -3.05 -9.16
C LEU A 81 -28.63 -2.20 -10.04
N LYS A 82 -29.49 -1.40 -9.41
CA LYS A 82 -30.48 -0.55 -10.11
C LYS A 82 -29.95 0.84 -10.47
N ASP A 83 -28.97 1.29 -9.71
CA ASP A 83 -28.38 2.64 -9.74
C ASP A 83 -26.96 2.66 -10.31
N VAL A 84 -26.38 1.49 -10.61
CA VAL A 84 -25.04 1.36 -11.18
C VAL A 84 -25.12 0.58 -12.48
N SER A 85 -24.77 1.24 -13.58
CA SER A 85 -24.66 0.61 -14.91
C SER A 85 -23.52 -0.41 -14.94
N ALA A 86 -23.69 -1.50 -15.69
CA ALA A 86 -22.64 -2.48 -15.94
C ALA A 86 -21.39 -1.90 -16.63
N ASN A 87 -21.52 -0.75 -17.30
CA ASN A 87 -20.41 -0.03 -17.93
C ASN A 87 -19.74 1.00 -17.00
N TYR A 88 -20.19 1.12 -15.75
CA TYR A 88 -19.57 2.02 -14.79
C TYR A 88 -18.18 1.51 -14.39
N TRP A 89 -17.20 2.42 -14.25
CA TRP A 89 -15.79 2.06 -14.07
C TRP A 89 -15.53 1.14 -12.87
N ALA A 90 -16.24 1.34 -11.75
CA ALA A 90 -16.10 0.54 -10.54
C ALA A 90 -17.09 -0.63 -10.44
N TYR A 91 -17.85 -0.93 -11.50
CA TYR A 91 -18.91 -1.94 -11.44
C TYR A 91 -18.40 -3.29 -10.96
N ASN A 92 -17.26 -3.74 -11.48
CA ASN A 92 -16.66 -5.02 -11.11
C ASN A 92 -16.22 -5.04 -9.65
N ASP A 93 -15.58 -3.98 -9.17
CA ASP A 93 -15.08 -3.91 -7.79
C ASP A 93 -16.24 -3.88 -6.78
N ILE A 94 -17.31 -3.15 -7.11
CA ILE A 94 -18.56 -3.15 -6.34
C ILE A 94 -19.12 -4.57 -6.26
N GLN A 95 -19.21 -5.29 -7.38
CA GLN A 95 -19.72 -6.66 -7.38
C GLN A 95 -18.84 -7.62 -6.57
N ILE A 96 -17.52 -7.50 -6.65
CA ILE A 96 -16.59 -8.31 -5.87
C ILE A 96 -16.84 -8.10 -4.38
N VAL A 97 -16.91 -6.85 -3.92
CA VAL A 97 -17.14 -6.53 -2.51
C VAL A 97 -18.52 -7.00 -2.05
N LEU A 98 -19.57 -6.83 -2.86
CA LEU A 98 -20.92 -7.30 -2.51
C LEU A 98 -21.01 -8.82 -2.38
N LYS A 99 -20.23 -9.58 -3.16
CA LYS A 99 -20.16 -11.04 -3.05
C LYS A 99 -19.42 -11.51 -1.79
N MET A 100 -18.70 -10.64 -1.09
CA MET A 100 -18.05 -11.00 0.17
C MET A 100 -19.02 -11.07 1.35
N ALA A 101 -20.14 -10.34 1.28
CA ALA A 101 -21.23 -10.47 2.22
C ALA A 101 -21.96 -11.82 2.06
#